data_AF-A0A1G1YL10-F1
#
_entry.id   AF-A0A1G1YL10-F1
#
_cell.length_a   1.000
_cell.length_b   1.000
_cell.length_c   1.000
_cell.angle_alpha   90.00
_cell.angle_beta   90.00
_cell.angle_gamma   90.00
#
_symmetry.space_group_name_H-M   'P 1'
#
loop_
_entity.id
_entity.type
_entity.pdbx_description
1 polymer ?
#
loop_
_entity_poly.entity_id
_entity_poly.type
_entity_poly.pdbx_seq_one_letter_code
_entity_poly.pdbx_strand_id
1 'polypeptide(L)'
;MEQITVPQFLDVEDRIIGPITVRQFIEILVGGLIIFIFYKLFDFSLFVVAGLLVFGLTVLFAFVKINGQPFHNFLLNFITTLKNPKLKIWRKTVSDQEIKASLKKPLELLITAPKIKRQAFDASNLSELALIVDTGGVYRGEGIVNQINK
;
A
#
# COMPACT_ATOMS: atom_id res chain seq x y z
N MET A 1 6.98 8.75 -29.03
CA MET A 1 6.88 8.28 -27.64
C MET A 1 5.51 8.72 -27.13
N GLU A 2 4.60 7.78 -26.91
CA GLU A 2 3.29 8.14 -26.36
C GLU A 2 3.43 8.45 -24.86
N GLN A 3 2.98 9.64 -24.46
CA GLN A 3 3.09 10.11 -23.09
C GLN A 3 1.92 9.56 -22.29
N ILE A 4 2.15 8.47 -21.56
CA ILE A 4 1.15 7.90 -20.65
C ILE A 4 0.95 8.89 -19.50
N THR A 5 -0.26 9.43 -19.39
CA THR A 5 -0.65 10.31 -18.29
C THR A 5 -0.66 9.49 -17.00
N VAL A 6 0.26 9.80 -16.08
CA VAL A 6 0.30 9.17 -14.77
C VAL A 6 -0.89 9.70 -13.96
N PRO A 7 -1.81 8.85 -13.48
CA PRO A 7 -2.89 9.28 -12.62
C PRO A 7 -2.32 9.85 -11.31
N GLN A 8 -2.62 11.10 -10.99
CA GLN A 8 -2.09 11.79 -9.81
C GLN A 8 -2.97 11.67 -8.55
N PHE A 9 -4.14 11.04 -8.64
CA PHE A 9 -5.12 10.98 -7.53
C PHE A 9 -5.52 9.55 -7.16
N LEU A 10 -4.55 8.64 -7.02
CA LEU A 10 -4.82 7.29 -6.51
C LEU A 10 -5.03 7.26 -4.98
N ASP A 11 -4.55 8.27 -4.26
CA ASP A 11 -4.49 8.26 -2.79
C ASP A 11 -5.62 9.05 -2.10
N VAL A 12 -6.56 9.62 -2.87
CA VAL A 12 -7.69 10.38 -2.30
C VAL A 12 -8.89 9.46 -2.17
N GLU A 13 -9.29 9.17 -0.94
CA GLU A 13 -10.52 8.43 -0.66
C GLU A 13 -11.76 9.15 -1.19
N ASP A 14 -12.71 8.37 -1.70
CA ASP A 14 -14.01 8.86 -2.14
C ASP A 14 -14.75 9.53 -0.97
N ARG A 15 -15.23 10.75 -1.25
CA ARG A 15 -16.03 11.54 -0.31
C ARG A 15 -17.50 11.38 -0.64
N ILE A 16 -18.32 10.99 0.34
CA ILE A 16 -19.77 10.82 0.14
C ILE A 16 -20.51 12.13 0.42
N ILE A 17 -20.23 12.77 1.57
CA ILE A 17 -20.96 13.95 2.04
C ILE A 17 -19.95 15.06 2.34
N GLY A 18 -19.80 15.99 1.38
CA GLY A 18 -18.88 17.12 1.50
C GLY A 18 -17.43 16.69 1.77
N PRO A 19 -16.85 16.98 2.94
CA PRO A 19 -15.48 16.58 3.28
C PRO A 19 -15.35 15.15 3.85
N ILE A 20 -16.45 14.44 4.11
CA ILE A 20 -16.46 13.16 4.85
C ILE A 20 -16.27 11.98 3.88
N THR A 21 -15.29 11.12 4.14
CA THR A 21 -15.05 9.88 3.37
C THR A 21 -16.03 8.77 3.75
N VAL A 22 -16.20 7.77 2.88
CA VAL A 22 -17.03 6.57 3.16
C VAL A 22 -16.70 5.96 4.53
N ARG A 23 -15.40 5.85 4.82
CA ARG A 23 -14.87 5.27 6.06
C ARG A 23 -15.28 6.09 7.28
N GLN A 24 -15.07 7.40 7.23
CA GLN A 24 -15.41 8.32 8.31
C GLN A 24 -16.91 8.29 8.61
N PHE A 25 -17.74 8.20 7.57
CA PHE A 25 -19.18 8.06 7.73
C PHE A 25 -19.55 6.78 8.50
N ILE A 26 -18.96 5.63 8.14
CA ILE A 26 -19.20 4.36 8.83
C ILE A 26 -18.72 4.43 10.28
N GLU A 27 -17.55 5.01 10.55
CA GLU A 27 -17.01 5.15 11.90
C GLU A 27 -17.91 6.03 12.80
N ILE A 28 -18.42 7.14 12.27
CA ILE A 28 -19.38 8.02 12.96
C ILE A 28 -20.71 7.28 13.21
N LEU A 29 -21.21 6.52 12.24
CA LEU A 29 -22.44 5.74 12.38
C LEU A 29 -22.29 4.71 13.52
N VAL A 30 -21.19 3.96 13.53
CA VAL A 30 -20.89 2.97 14.58
C VAL A 30 -20.76 3.65 15.95
N GLY A 31 -20.02 4.76 16.04
CA GLY A 31 -19.88 5.53 17.28
C GLY A 31 -21.23 6.06 17.79
N GLY A 32 -22.05 6.61 16.90
CA GLY A 32 -23.41 7.07 17.22
C GLY A 32 -24.31 5.95 17.72
N LEU A 33 -24.22 4.76 17.12
CA LEU A 33 -24.98 3.59 17.58
C LEU A 33 -24.55 3.15 18.99
N ILE A 34 -23.24 3.14 19.27
CA ILE A 34 -22.72 2.82 20.61
C ILE A 34 -23.21 3.85 21.65
N ILE A 35 -23.16 5.14 21.32
CA ILE A 35 -23.68 6.20 22.19
C ILE A 35 -25.19 6.04 22.42
N PHE A 36 -25.95 5.66 21.39
CA PHE A 36 -27.38 5.37 21.52
C PHE A 36 -27.66 4.16 22.42
N ILE A 37 -26.83 3.11 22.35
CA ILE A 37 -26.92 1.98 23.30
C ILE A 37 -26.67 2.48 24.73
N PHE A 38 -25.64 3.31 24.95
CA PHE A 38 -25.35 3.87 26.28
C PHE A 38 -26.50 4.73 26.80
N TYR A 39 -27.14 5.51 25.93
CA TYR A 39 -28.34 6.29 26.30
C TYR A 39 -29.49 5.39 26.78
N LYS A 40 -29.61 4.16 26.25
CA LYS A 40 -30.66 3.23 26.65
C LYS A 40 -30.32 2.40 27.90
N LEU A 41 -29.04 2.14 28.15
CA LEU A 41 -28.60 1.23 29.23
C LEU A 41 -28.17 1.94 30.51
N PHE A 42 -27.66 3.18 30.42
CA PHE A 42 -27.00 3.85 31.54
C PHE A 42 -27.84 4.98 32.14
N ASP A 43 -27.62 5.24 33.44
CA ASP A 43 -28.13 6.43 34.11
C ASP A 43 -27.56 7.70 33.48
N PHE A 44 -28.30 8.82 33.54
CA PHE A 44 -27.94 10.07 32.85
C PHE A 44 -26.48 10.51 33.09
N SER A 45 -26.01 10.47 34.35
CA SER A 45 -24.64 10.84 34.70
C SER A 45 -23.60 9.92 34.06
N LEU A 46 -23.82 8.60 34.08
CA LEU A 46 -22.90 7.63 33.51
C LEU A 46 -22.93 7.67 31.97
N PHE A 47 -24.11 7.89 31.39
CA PHE A 47 -24.30 8.13 29.96
C PHE A 47 -23.49 9.33 29.48
N VAL A 48 -23.55 10.47 30.17
CA VAL A 48 -22.81 11.67 29.74
C VAL A 48 -21.30 11.41 29.73
N VAL A 49 -20.76 10.81 30.78
CA VAL A 49 -19.31 10.53 30.87
C VAL A 49 -18.89 9.50 29.83
N ALA A 50 -19.58 8.36 29.75
CA ALA A 50 -19.23 7.29 28.81
C ALA A 50 -19.47 7.70 27.35
N GLY A 51 -20.55 8.42 27.09
CA GLY A 51 -20.89 8.95 25.78
C GLY A 51 -19.88 9.97 25.29
N LEU A 52 -19.39 10.86 26.17
CA LEU A 52 -18.35 11.83 25.82
C LEU A 52 -17.01 11.16 25.53
N LEU A 53 -16.65 10.12 26.29
CA LEU A 53 -15.46 9.31 25.99
C LEU A 53 -15.57 8.61 24.63
N VAL A 54 -16.70 7.95 24.33
CA VAL A 54 -16.91 7.29 23.05
C VAL A 54 -16.92 8.30 21.91
N PHE A 55 -17.60 9.43 22.07
CA PHE A 55 -17.62 10.50 21.08
C PHE A 55 -16.21 11.00 20.76
N GLY A 56 -15.41 11.27 21.78
CA GLY A 56 -14.01 11.68 21.62
C GLY A 56 -13.19 10.63 20.86
N LEU A 57 -13.35 9.35 21.17
CA LEU A 57 -12.69 8.26 20.45
C LEU A 57 -13.16 8.16 19.00
N THR A 58 -14.46 8.26 18.73
CA THR A 58 -14.99 8.21 17.36
C THR A 58 -14.44 9.34 16.50
N VAL A 59 -14.41 10.57 17.03
CA VAL A 59 -13.83 11.73 16.33
C VAL A 59 -12.33 11.53 16.09
N LEU A 60 -11.61 11.01 17.08
CA LEU A 60 -10.19 10.72 16.96
C LEU A 60 -9.91 9.73 15.83
N PHE A 61 -10.64 8.61 15.78
CA PHE A 61 -10.45 7.59 14.75
C PHE A 61 -10.84 8.10 13.35
N ALA A 62 -11.91 8.88 13.24
CA ALA A 62 -12.42 9.35 11.95
C ALA A 62 -11.56 10.45 11.34
N PHE A 63 -11.13 11.44 12.12
CA PHE A 63 -10.52 12.66 11.56
C PHE A 63 -9.02 12.76 11.72
N VAL A 64 -8.41 12.05 12.69
CA VAL A 64 -6.98 12.15 12.91
C VAL A 64 -6.22 11.32 11.88
N LYS A 65 -5.25 11.97 11.24
CA LYS A 65 -4.28 11.34 10.35
C LYS A 65 -2.89 11.60 10.90
N ILE A 66 -2.07 10.56 10.98
CA ILE A 66 -0.69 10.63 11.47
C ILE A 66 0.21 10.24 10.30
N ASN A 67 1.11 11.15 9.90
CA ASN A 67 2.01 10.96 8.74
C ASN A 67 1.26 10.58 7.44
N GLY A 68 0.10 11.19 7.20
CA GLY A 68 -0.75 10.90 6.04
C GLY A 68 -1.52 9.58 6.12
N GLN A 69 -1.32 8.77 7.16
CA GLN A 69 -2.06 7.52 7.36
C GLN A 69 -3.27 7.73 8.28
N PRO A 70 -4.40 7.04 8.01
CA PRO A 70 -5.52 7.00 8.94
C PRO A 70 -5.13 6.45 10.31
N PHE A 71 -5.80 6.93 11.37
CA PHE A 71 -5.46 6.58 12.75
C PHE A 71 -5.51 5.07 13.04
N HIS A 72 -6.46 4.31 12.47
CA HIS A 72 -6.53 2.86 12.68
C HIS A 72 -5.27 2.14 12.16
N ASN A 73 -4.71 2.54 11.02
CA ASN A 73 -3.49 1.96 10.48
C ASN A 73 -2.29 2.29 11.36
N PHE A 74 -2.21 3.55 11.79
CA PHE A 74 -1.18 3.96 12.74
C PHE A 74 -1.25 3.14 14.03
N LEU A 75 -2.44 2.96 14.60
CA LEU A 75 -2.63 2.21 15.84
C LEU A 75 -2.26 0.73 15.70
N LEU A 76 -2.65 0.09 14.59
CA LEU A 76 -2.26 -1.29 14.29
C LEU A 76 -0.74 -1.42 14.15
N ASN A 77 -0.10 -0.48 13.45
CA ASN A 77 1.36 -0.45 13.29
C ASN A 77 2.06 -0.19 14.63
N PHE A 78 1.51 0.66 15.48
CA PHE A 78 2.02 0.95 16.81
C PHE A 78 1.98 -0.28 17.71
N ILE A 79 0.83 -0.98 17.79
CA ILE A 79 0.68 -2.22 18.56
C ILE A 79 1.62 -3.30 18.03
N THR A 80 1.69 -3.46 16.70
CA THR A 80 2.61 -4.38 16.03
C THR A 80 4.07 -4.07 16.40
N THR A 81 4.44 -2.79 16.43
CA THR A 81 5.80 -2.36 16.76
C THR A 81 6.15 -2.65 18.22
N LEU A 82 5.21 -2.45 19.15
CA LEU A 82 5.41 -2.78 20.57
C LEU A 82 5.61 -4.28 20.80
N LYS A 83 4.90 -5.12 20.03
CA LYS A 83 5.00 -6.58 20.11
C LYS A 83 6.27 -7.15 19.46
N ASN A 84 6.79 -6.48 18.44
CA ASN A 84 7.94 -7.00 17.70
C ASN A 84 9.26 -6.78 18.45
N PRO A 85 10.19 -7.75 18.41
CA PRO A 85 11.51 -7.58 18.98
C PRO A 85 12.25 -6.43 18.27
N LYS A 86 12.80 -5.49 19.05
CA LYS A 86 13.58 -4.35 18.52
C LYS A 86 14.86 -4.79 17.83
N LEU A 87 15.43 -5.93 18.26
CA LEU A 87 16.65 -6.48 17.70
C LEU A 87 16.32 -7.33 16.46
N LYS A 88 16.57 -6.77 15.28
CA LYS A 88 16.53 -7.52 14.02
C LYS A 88 17.90 -8.12 13.78
N ILE A 89 18.08 -9.40 14.10
CA ILE A 89 19.32 -10.13 13.81
C ILE A 89 19.23 -10.67 12.38
N TRP A 90 20.20 -10.33 11.54
CA TRP A 90 20.32 -10.97 10.23
C TRP A 90 20.80 -12.42 10.43
N ARG A 91 19.94 -13.39 10.09
CA ARG A 91 20.30 -14.81 10.13
C ARG A 91 20.54 -15.32 8.71
N LYS A 92 21.81 -15.58 8.38
CA LYS A 92 22.25 -16.05 7.04
C LYS A 92 21.84 -17.50 6.76
N THR A 93 21.56 -18.28 7.80
CA THR A 93 21.03 -19.65 7.71
C THR A 93 19.51 -19.60 7.79
N VAL A 94 18.88 -19.59 6.62
CA VAL A 94 17.43 -19.85 6.53
C VAL A 94 17.25 -21.36 6.58
N SER A 95 16.45 -21.86 7.52
CA SER A 95 16.11 -23.28 7.56
C SER A 95 15.22 -23.63 6.37
N ASP A 96 15.42 -24.79 5.73
CA ASP A 96 14.59 -25.25 4.60
C ASP A 96 13.09 -25.23 4.91
N GLN A 97 12.72 -25.37 6.19
CA GLN A 97 11.32 -25.28 6.63
C GLN A 97 10.77 -23.85 6.61
N GLU A 98 11.60 -22.85 6.90
CA GLU A 98 11.22 -21.43 6.85
C GLU A 98 11.12 -20.92 5.41
N ILE A 99 11.96 -21.43 4.52
CA ILE A 99 11.85 -21.20 3.07
C ILE A 99 10.52 -21.76 2.56
N LYS A 100 10.20 -23.02 2.89
CA LYS A 100 8.93 -23.65 2.50
C LYS A 100 7.71 -22.95 3.10
N ALA A 101 7.79 -22.45 4.33
CA ALA A 101 6.73 -21.68 4.96
C ALA A 101 6.53 -20.30 4.30
N SER A 102 7.62 -19.63 3.90
CA SER A 102 7.59 -18.34 3.22
C SER A 102 7.07 -18.45 1.78
N LEU A 103 7.38 -19.55 1.10
CA LEU A 103 6.84 -19.90 -0.23
C LEU A 103 5.36 -20.31 -0.20
N LYS A 104 4.86 -20.79 0.95
CA LYS A 104 3.44 -21.08 1.17
C LYS A 104 2.61 -19.85 1.53
N LYS A 105 3.26 -18.72 1.87
CA LYS A 105 2.54 -17.47 2.09
C LYS A 105 1.95 -17.04 0.74
N PRO A 106 0.62 -16.92 0.64
CA PRO A 106 -0.08 -17.00 -0.63
C PRO A 106 0.48 -16.04 -1.67
N LEU A 107 0.73 -16.61 -2.84
CA LEU A 107 1.05 -16.02 -4.14
C LEU A 107 -0.01 -15.01 -4.63
N GLU A 108 -0.92 -14.55 -3.76
CA GLU A 108 -2.00 -13.64 -4.06
C GLU A 108 -1.51 -12.18 -4.24
N LEU A 109 -0.38 -11.81 -3.63
CA LEU A 109 0.23 -10.49 -3.81
C LEU A 109 0.97 -10.33 -5.16
N LEU A 110 1.17 -11.42 -5.91
CA LEU A 110 1.88 -11.38 -7.21
C LEU A 110 0.94 -11.35 -8.42
N ILE A 111 -0.38 -11.39 -8.20
CA ILE A 111 -1.36 -11.43 -9.29
C ILE A 111 -1.42 -10.08 -10.07
N THR A 112 -0.90 -8.99 -9.49
CA THR A 112 -0.89 -7.65 -10.12
C THR A 112 0.44 -7.20 -10.71
N ALA A 113 1.46 -8.06 -10.74
CA ALA A 113 2.63 -7.72 -11.55
C ALA A 113 2.29 -8.07 -13.01
N PRO A 114 2.23 -7.10 -13.95
CA PRO A 114 2.15 -7.46 -15.36
C PRO A 114 3.32 -8.40 -15.65
N LYS A 115 3.04 -9.59 -16.18
CA LYS A 115 4.07 -10.49 -16.69
C LYS A 115 4.76 -9.74 -17.83
N ILE A 116 5.81 -8.99 -17.50
CA ILE A 116 6.68 -8.37 -18.49
C ILE A 116 7.23 -9.55 -19.27
N LYS A 117 6.73 -9.74 -20.48
CA LYS A 117 7.21 -10.74 -21.42
C LYS A 117 8.66 -10.36 -21.68
N ARG A 118 9.58 -10.97 -20.94
CA ARG A 118 11.02 -10.81 -21.18
C ARG A 118 11.23 -11.28 -22.61
N GLN A 119 11.45 -10.33 -23.51
CA GLN A 119 11.76 -10.64 -24.89
C GLN A 119 13.05 -11.46 -24.83
N ALA A 120 13.06 -12.67 -25.41
CA ALA A 120 14.27 -13.45 -25.50
C ALA A 120 15.23 -12.65 -26.39
N PHE A 121 16.22 -12.00 -25.78
CA PHE A 121 17.22 -11.25 -26.51
C PHE A 121 18.11 -12.26 -27.24
N ASP A 122 18.11 -12.19 -28.57
CA ASP A 122 19.06 -12.93 -29.40
C ASP A 122 20.48 -12.42 -29.16
N ALA A 123 21.49 -13.27 -29.37
CA ALA A 123 22.90 -12.95 -29.10
C ALA A 123 23.40 -11.74 -29.93
N SER A 124 22.78 -11.52 -31.09
CA SER A 124 22.97 -10.35 -31.94
C SER A 124 22.65 -9.03 -31.21
N ASN A 125 21.49 -8.95 -30.55
CA ASN A 125 21.04 -7.75 -29.82
C ASN A 125 21.95 -7.42 -28.62
N LEU A 126 22.49 -8.42 -27.93
CA LEU A 126 23.43 -8.21 -26.82
C LEU A 126 24.78 -7.69 -27.31
N SER A 127 25.24 -8.19 -28.46
CA SER A 127 26.49 -7.76 -29.08
C SER A 127 26.40 -6.31 -29.57
N GLU A 128 25.26 -5.90 -30.14
CA GLU A 128 25.03 -4.50 -30.53
C GLU A 128 25.07 -3.57 -29.31
N LEU A 129 24.41 -3.93 -28.21
CA LEU A 129 24.41 -3.12 -26.99
C LEU A 129 25.82 -3.00 -26.39
N ALA A 130 26.60 -4.09 -26.39
CA ALA A 130 27.99 -4.04 -25.95
C ALA A 130 28.81 -3.07 -26.82
N LEU A 131 28.63 -3.13 -28.14
CA LEU A 131 29.33 -2.24 -29.08
C LEU A 131 28.95 -0.77 -28.90
N ILE A 132 27.67 -0.48 -28.63
CA ILE A 132 27.19 0.90 -28.36
C ILE A 132 27.83 1.45 -27.07
N VAL A 133 27.92 0.62 -26.03
CA VAL A 133 28.51 1.00 -24.74
C VAL A 133 30.02 1.21 -24.89
N ASP A 134 30.73 0.27 -25.52
CA ASP A 134 32.19 0.33 -25.67
C ASP A 134 32.62 1.49 -26.58
N THR A 135 31.80 1.85 -27.56
CA THR A 135 32.09 2.97 -28.48
C THR A 135 31.54 4.32 -28.00
N GLY A 136 30.96 4.39 -26.80
CA GLY A 136 30.42 5.64 -26.25
C GLY A 136 29.35 6.29 -27.14
N GLY A 137 28.61 5.50 -27.91
CA GLY A 137 27.55 6.00 -28.81
C GLY A 137 28.01 6.45 -30.20
N VAL A 138 29.27 6.19 -30.58
CA VAL A 138 29.72 6.35 -31.98
C VAL A 138 29.07 5.30 -32.89
N TYR A 139 28.90 4.07 -32.41
CA TYR A 139 28.13 3.04 -33.09
C TYR A 139 26.64 3.19 -32.77
N ARG A 140 25.76 3.14 -33.80
CA ARG A 140 24.31 3.37 -33.67
C ARG A 140 23.43 2.13 -33.90
N GLY A 141 24.02 0.96 -34.16
CA GLY A 141 23.30 -0.29 -34.41
C GLY A 141 22.67 -0.39 -35.81
N GLU A 142 22.58 -1.60 -36.35
CA GLU A 142 22.00 -1.88 -37.66
C GLU A 142 20.51 -2.27 -37.56
N GLY A 143 20.07 -2.74 -36.38
CA GLY A 143 18.69 -3.13 -36.12
C GLY A 143 17.65 -2.02 -36.32
N ILE A 144 18.03 -0.74 -36.15
CA ILE A 144 17.14 0.41 -36.36
C ILE A 144 16.86 0.61 -37.86
N VAL A 145 17.84 0.35 -38.73
CA VAL A 145 17.73 0.56 -40.19
C VAL A 145 16.83 -0.49 -40.83
N ASN A 146 16.88 -1.74 -40.35
CA ASN A 146 16.05 -2.83 -40.86
C ASN A 146 14.58 -2.78 -40.41
N GLN A 147 14.25 -2.09 -39.32
CA GLN A 147 12.84 -1.86 -38.93
C GLN A 147 12.19 -0.70 -39.69
N ILE A 148 12.97 0.20 -40.30
CA ILE A 148 12.46 1.31 -41.11
C ILE A 148 12.15 0.87 -42.55
N ASN A 149 12.79 -0.22 -43.03
CA ASN A 149 12.61 -0.78 -44.37
C ASN A 149 11.61 -1.96 -44.43
N LYS A 150 10.75 -2.12 -43.44
CA LYS A 150 9.69 -3.14 -43.41
C LYS A 150 8.37 -2.51 -42.99
#